data_AF-A0A2J5NTR6-F1
#
_entry.id   AF-A0A2J5NTR6-F1
#
_cell.length_a   1.000
_cell.length_b   1.000
_cell.length_c   1.000
_cell.angle_alpha   90.00
_cell.angle_beta   90.00
_cell.angle_gamma   90.00
#
_symmetry.space_group_name_H-M   'P 1'
#
loop_
_entity.id
_entity.type
_entity.pdbx_description
1 polymer ?
#
loop_
_entity_poly.entity_id
_entity_poly.type
_entity_poly.pdbx_seq_one_letter_code
_entity_poly.pdbx_strand_id
1 'polypeptide(L)'
;MSLITDLPAIFDHFSAARQQGFLTVMELKEQNIPLVGTYCTFMPQEIPLAAGAVVVSLCSTSDETIEEAEKDLPRNLCPLIKSSYGFGKTDKCPYFYFSDLVVGETTCDGKKKMYEYMAEFKA
;
A
#
# COMPACT_ATOMS: atom_id res chain seq x y z
N MET A 1 -11.80 37.24 0.67
CA MET A 1 -11.82 35.78 0.90
C MET A 1 -11.33 35.55 2.31
N SER A 2 -12.15 34.99 3.20
CA SER A 2 -11.70 34.60 4.54
C SER A 2 -10.97 33.25 4.44
N LEU A 3 -9.85 33.13 5.15
CA LEU A 3 -9.14 31.86 5.28
C LEU A 3 -9.83 31.04 6.36
N ILE A 4 -9.96 29.73 6.13
CA ILE A 4 -10.42 28.79 7.15
C ILE A 4 -9.24 28.50 8.06
N THR A 5 -9.39 28.77 9.36
CA THR A 5 -8.35 28.56 10.37
C THR A 5 -8.75 27.56 11.47
N ASP A 6 -10.03 27.16 11.50
CA ASP A 6 -10.55 26.25 12.51
C ASP A 6 -10.31 24.80 12.12
N LEU A 7 -9.79 24.02 13.07
CA LEU A 7 -9.58 22.59 12.91
C LEU A 7 -10.89 21.84 13.22
N PRO A 8 -11.48 21.10 12.26
CA PRO A 8 -12.65 20.30 12.54
C PRO A 8 -12.33 19.19 13.56
N ALA A 9 -13.18 19.01 14.58
CA ALA A 9 -12.97 18.01 15.64
C ALA A 9 -12.82 16.57 15.11
N ILE A 10 -13.35 16.26 13.92
CA ILE A 10 -13.20 14.94 13.30
C ILE A 10 -11.74 14.58 12.98
N PHE A 11 -10.84 15.57 12.86
CA PHE A 11 -9.44 15.32 12.47
C PHE A 11 -8.65 14.61 13.59
N ASP A 12 -9.07 14.77 14.85
CA ASP A 12 -8.44 14.09 15.99
C ASP A 12 -8.59 12.57 15.90
N HIS A 13 -9.65 12.08 15.23
CA HIS A 13 -9.89 10.64 15.08
C HIS A 13 -9.05 9.97 13.98
N PHE A 14 -8.49 10.73 13.04
CA PHE A 14 -7.77 10.14 11.90
C PHE A 14 -6.44 9.50 12.30
N SER A 15 -5.77 10.05 13.31
CA SER A 15 -4.51 9.49 13.82
C SER A 15 -4.72 8.14 14.51
N ALA A 16 -5.76 8.04 15.36
CA ALA A 16 -6.16 6.81 16.04
C ALA A 16 -6.62 5.74 15.04
N ALA A 17 -7.44 6.11 14.04
CA ALA A 17 -7.88 5.20 13.00
C ALA A 17 -6.71 4.60 12.20
N ARG A 18 -5.68 5.42 11.92
CA ARG A 18 -4.45 4.95 11.23
C ARG A 18 -3.69 3.90 12.05
N GLN A 19 -3.59 4.09 13.38
CA GLN A 19 -2.96 3.11 14.27
C GLN A 19 -3.75 1.80 14.34
N GLN A 20 -5.08 1.90 14.42
CA GLN A 20 -5.97 0.74 14.49
C GLN A 20 -5.94 -0.12 13.22
N GLY A 21 -5.66 0.48 12.05
CA GLY A 21 -5.65 -0.21 10.76
C GLY A 21 -4.76 -1.46 10.71
N PHE A 22 -3.64 -1.48 11.43
CA PHE A 22 -2.79 -2.67 11.54
C PHE A 22 -3.52 -3.85 12.20
N LEU A 23 -4.13 -3.59 13.36
CA LEU A 23 -4.84 -4.59 14.14
C LEU A 23 -6.03 -5.12 13.35
N THR A 24 -6.75 -4.25 12.67
CA THR A 24 -7.88 -4.62 11.81
C THR A 24 -7.47 -5.59 10.70
N VAL A 25 -6.34 -5.37 10.02
CA VAL A 25 -5.88 -6.30 8.97
C VAL A 25 -5.55 -7.66 9.56
N MET A 26 -4.89 -7.71 10.72
CA MET A 26 -4.60 -8.97 11.40
C MET A 26 -5.88 -9.72 11.77
N GLU A 27 -6.87 -9.04 12.35
CA GLU A 27 -8.19 -9.61 12.69
C GLU A 27 -8.92 -10.16 11.44
N LEU A 28 -8.82 -9.48 10.30
CA LEU A 28 -9.40 -9.95 9.03
C LEU A 28 -8.71 -11.25 8.55
N LYS A 29 -7.38 -11.34 8.71
CA LYS A 29 -6.63 -12.55 8.37
C LYS A 29 -7.00 -13.73 9.27
N GLU A 30 -7.20 -13.52 10.57
CA GLU A 30 -7.68 -14.55 11.51
C GLU A 30 -9.07 -15.07 11.13
N GLN A 31 -9.91 -14.23 10.52
CA GLN A 31 -11.23 -14.59 10.01
C GLN A 31 -11.19 -15.26 8.62
N ASN A 32 -10.01 -15.54 8.07
CA ASN A 32 -9.81 -16.07 6.71
C ASN A 32 -10.40 -15.18 5.61
N ILE A 33 -10.44 -13.86 5.83
CA ILE A 33 -10.88 -12.90 4.81
C ILE A 33 -9.67 -12.56 3.92
N PRO A 34 -9.75 -12.76 2.59
CA PRO A 34 -8.64 -12.44 1.69
C PRO A 34 -8.37 -10.93 1.61
N LEU A 35 -7.10 -10.56 1.47
CA LEU A 35 -6.68 -9.17 1.38
C LEU A 35 -5.98 -8.92 0.04
N VAL A 36 -6.50 -8.02 -0.78
CA VAL A 36 -5.98 -7.69 -2.12
C VAL A 36 -5.34 -6.31 -2.10
N GLY A 37 -4.05 -6.27 -2.40
CA GLY A 37 -3.27 -5.05 -2.53
C GLY A 37 -3.37 -4.42 -3.91
N THR A 38 -3.47 -3.09 -3.96
CA THR A 38 -3.41 -2.30 -5.20
C THR A 38 -2.52 -1.07 -5.02
N TYR A 39 -1.90 -0.63 -6.12
CA TYR A 39 -1.19 0.64 -6.20
C TYR A 39 -1.86 1.64 -7.15
N CYS A 40 -2.99 1.29 -7.78
CA CYS A 40 -3.63 2.15 -8.76
C CYS A 40 -5.15 2.13 -8.63
N THR A 41 -5.76 3.31 -8.72
CA THR A 41 -7.22 3.45 -8.71
C THR A 41 -7.91 2.88 -9.95
N PHE A 42 -7.17 2.49 -10.99
CA PHE A 42 -7.72 1.77 -12.14
C PHE A 42 -8.01 0.30 -11.85
N MET A 43 -7.49 -0.25 -10.75
CA MET A 43 -7.85 -1.59 -10.31
C MET A 43 -9.34 -1.59 -9.86
N PRO A 44 -10.20 -2.42 -10.47
CA PRO A 44 -11.62 -2.46 -10.16
C PRO A 44 -11.85 -3.14 -8.80
N GLN A 45 -11.95 -2.32 -7.75
CA GLN A 45 -12.04 -2.78 -6.36
C GLN A 45 -13.32 -3.57 -6.09
N GLU A 46 -14.38 -3.29 -6.85
CA GLU A 46 -15.67 -3.94 -6.76
C GLU A 46 -15.58 -5.45 -6.97
N ILE A 47 -14.59 -5.93 -7.76
CA ILE A 47 -14.43 -7.35 -8.06
C ILE A 47 -13.98 -8.14 -6.82
N PRO A 48 -12.85 -7.83 -6.14
CA PRO A 48 -12.51 -8.53 -4.90
C PRO A 48 -13.52 -8.30 -3.77
N LEU A 49 -14.09 -7.10 -3.66
CA LEU A 49 -15.11 -6.80 -2.65
C LEU A 49 -16.34 -7.72 -2.82
N ALA A 50 -16.81 -7.91 -4.05
CA ALA A 50 -17.92 -8.84 -4.33
C ALA A 50 -17.56 -10.31 -4.04
N ALA A 51 -16.28 -10.66 -4.10
CA ALA A 51 -15.77 -11.99 -3.73
C ALA A 51 -15.56 -12.16 -2.22
N GLY A 52 -15.92 -11.16 -1.40
CA GLY A 52 -15.75 -11.20 0.06
C GLY A 52 -14.32 -10.90 0.52
N ALA A 53 -13.46 -10.39 -0.35
CA ALA A 53 -12.13 -9.91 0.01
C ALA A 53 -12.16 -8.43 0.41
N VAL A 54 -11.08 -7.95 1.04
CA VAL A 54 -10.87 -6.53 1.32
C VAL A 54 -9.75 -5.98 0.44
N VAL A 55 -9.89 -4.74 -0.01
CA VAL A 55 -8.90 -4.08 -0.86
C VAL A 55 -8.11 -3.06 -0.04
N VAL A 56 -6.77 -3.07 -0.17
CA VAL A 56 -5.87 -2.15 0.52
C VAL A 56 -4.99 -1.39 -0.47
N SER A 57 -4.85 -0.08 -0.27
CA SER A 57 -3.92 0.74 -1.05
C SER A 57 -2.52 0.63 -0.46
N LEU A 58 -1.55 0.30 -1.32
CA LEU A 58 -0.17 0.00 -0.91
C LEU A 58 0.82 1.13 -1.23
N CYS A 59 0.38 2.20 -1.90
CA CYS A 59 1.25 3.34 -2.21
C CYS A 59 1.75 4.02 -0.93
N SER A 60 3.07 4.02 -0.73
CA SER A 60 3.72 4.73 0.39
C SER A 60 4.32 6.05 -0.07
N THR A 61 4.27 7.04 0.83
CA THR A 61 4.83 8.38 0.66
C THR A 61 5.91 8.69 1.69
N SER A 62 6.39 7.66 2.42
CA SER A 62 7.46 7.80 3.41
C SER A 62 8.82 7.46 2.79
N ASP A 63 9.84 8.26 3.07
CA ASP A 63 11.19 8.04 2.54
C ASP A 63 11.97 6.92 3.26
N GLU A 64 11.41 6.39 4.36
CA GLU A 64 12.06 5.45 5.29
C GLU A 64 12.75 4.25 4.60
N THR A 65 12.15 3.73 3.53
CA THR A 65 12.61 2.49 2.87
C THR A 65 13.22 2.72 1.49
N ILE A 66 13.41 3.98 1.09
CA ILE A 66 13.98 4.31 -0.24
C ILE A 66 15.39 3.75 -0.39
N GLU A 67 16.24 3.87 0.63
CA GLU A 67 17.61 3.35 0.58
C GLU A 67 17.66 1.82 0.35
N GLU A 68 16.72 1.09 0.93
CA GLU A 68 16.60 -0.37 0.75
C GLU A 68 16.10 -0.74 -0.65
N ALA A 69 15.22 0.08 -1.21
CA ALA A 69 14.74 -0.10 -2.57
C ALA A 69 15.81 0.20 -3.62
N GLU A 70 16.65 1.20 -3.39
CA GLU A 70 17.73 1.62 -4.30
C GLU A 70 18.87 0.59 -4.45
N LYS A 71 18.87 -0.47 -3.63
CA LYS A 71 19.76 -1.63 -3.80
C LYS A 71 19.37 -2.48 -5.02
N ASP A 72 18.09 -2.46 -5.42
CA ASP A 72 17.57 -3.25 -6.54
C ASP A 72 17.03 -2.35 -7.67
N LEU A 73 16.51 -1.17 -7.31
CA LEU A 73 15.87 -0.24 -8.23
C LEU A 73 16.79 0.96 -8.53
N PRO A 74 16.72 1.55 -9.74
CA PRO A 74 17.49 2.75 -10.07
C PRO A 74 17.16 3.94 -9.16
N ARG A 75 18.19 4.68 -8.73
CA ARG A 75 18.03 5.88 -7.88
C ARG A 75 17.18 6.98 -8.52
N ASN A 76 17.19 7.07 -9.85
CA ASN A 76 16.42 8.02 -10.65
C ASN A 76 14.96 7.59 -10.90
N LEU A 77 14.48 6.54 -10.22
CA LEU A 77 13.09 6.11 -10.27
C LEU A 77 12.19 6.96 -9.36
N CYS A 78 10.89 7.00 -9.66
CA CYS A 78 9.88 7.72 -8.87
C CYS A 78 9.96 7.35 -7.37
N PRO A 79 10.01 8.32 -6.44
CA PRO A 79 10.15 8.05 -5.00
C PRO A 79 8.97 7.24 -4.44
N LEU A 80 7.76 7.42 -4.98
CA LEU A 80 6.59 6.62 -4.57
C LEU A 80 6.77 5.13 -4.89
N ILE A 81 7.41 4.81 -6.04
CA ILE A 81 7.71 3.42 -6.43
C ILE A 81 8.78 2.85 -5.50
N LYS A 82 9.87 3.61 -5.28
CA LYS A 82 10.98 3.18 -4.41
C LYS A 82 10.49 2.94 -2.98
N SER A 83 9.75 3.89 -2.41
CA SER A 83 9.15 3.75 -1.08
C SER A 83 8.26 2.52 -0.99
N SER A 84 7.29 2.39 -1.91
CA SER A 84 6.35 1.26 -1.96
C SER A 84 7.03 -0.10 -2.05
N TYR A 85 8.03 -0.23 -2.93
CA TYR A 85 8.83 -1.45 -3.08
C TYR A 85 9.65 -1.75 -1.84
N GLY A 86 10.36 -0.75 -1.29
CA GLY A 86 11.18 -0.90 -0.09
C GLY A 86 10.36 -1.32 1.12
N PHE A 87 9.16 -0.77 1.27
CA PHE A 87 8.22 -1.17 2.33
C PHE A 87 7.75 -2.62 2.20
N GLY A 88 7.53 -3.10 0.97
CA GLY A 88 7.19 -4.50 0.72
C GLY A 88 8.38 -5.43 0.96
N LYS A 89 9.57 -5.08 0.46
CA LYS A 89 10.81 -5.87 0.59
C LYS A 89 11.28 -6.04 2.04
N THR A 90 11.00 -5.06 2.89
CA THR A 90 11.49 -5.03 4.28
C THR A 90 10.45 -5.48 5.30
N ASP A 91 9.29 -5.98 4.85
CA ASP A 91 8.15 -6.36 5.71
C ASP A 91 7.65 -5.25 6.64
N LYS A 92 7.98 -3.99 6.33
CA LYS A 92 7.59 -2.82 7.12
C LYS A 92 6.19 -2.32 6.80
N CYS A 93 5.61 -2.73 5.67
CA CYS A 93 4.22 -2.42 5.34
C CYS A 93 3.32 -3.60 5.75
N PRO A 94 2.50 -3.45 6.80
CA PRO A 94 1.65 -4.53 7.27
C PRO A 94 0.57 -4.92 6.25
N TYR A 95 0.06 -3.93 5.50
CA TYR A 95 -0.91 -4.18 4.43
C TYR A 95 -0.32 -5.03 3.30
N PHE A 96 0.95 -4.80 2.95
CA PHE A 96 1.66 -5.62 1.97
C PHE A 96 1.96 -7.01 2.53
N TYR A 97 2.47 -7.07 3.76
CA TYR A 97 2.80 -8.31 4.46
C TYR A 97 1.61 -9.28 4.51
N PHE A 98 0.43 -8.78 4.92
CA PHE A 98 -0.78 -9.58 5.02
C PHE A 98 -1.59 -9.71 3.73
N SER A 99 -1.22 -9.03 2.64
CA SER A 99 -1.91 -9.20 1.36
C SER A 99 -1.73 -10.63 0.82
N ASP A 100 -2.79 -11.23 0.29
CA ASP A 100 -2.76 -12.54 -0.38
C ASP A 100 -2.48 -12.42 -1.88
N LEU A 101 -2.78 -11.24 -2.43
CA LEU A 101 -2.59 -10.93 -3.85
C LEU A 101 -2.26 -9.46 -3.99
N VAL A 102 -1.31 -9.15 -4.88
CA VAL A 102 -1.08 -7.78 -5.37
C VAL A 102 -1.49 -7.73 -6.83
N VAL A 103 -2.39 -6.80 -7.17
CA VAL A 103 -2.79 -6.57 -8.56
C VAL A 103 -1.78 -5.65 -9.22
N GLY A 104 -1.03 -6.16 -10.19
CA GLY A 104 -0.05 -5.38 -10.96
C GLY A 104 -0.69 -4.68 -12.16
N GLU A 105 -0.77 -3.35 -12.13
CA GLU A 105 -1.33 -2.53 -13.21
C GLU A 105 -0.24 -1.94 -14.13
N THR A 106 -0.42 -2.02 -15.44
CA THR A 106 0.59 -1.64 -16.44
C THR A 106 0.55 -0.15 -16.81
N THR A 107 0.46 0.73 -15.82
CA THR A 107 0.26 2.18 -16.02
C THR A 107 1.52 2.93 -16.43
N CYS A 108 2.60 2.81 -15.67
CA CYS A 108 3.89 3.44 -15.97
C CYS A 108 5.02 2.41 -16.05
N ASP A 109 6.11 2.77 -16.72
CA ASP A 109 7.27 1.89 -16.89
C ASP A 109 7.85 1.43 -15.54
N GLY A 110 7.96 2.37 -14.60
CA GLY A 110 8.50 2.08 -13.27
C GLY A 110 7.66 1.06 -12.50
N LYS A 111 6.33 1.19 -12.49
CA LYS A 111 5.45 0.25 -11.77
C LYS A 111 5.44 -1.12 -12.45
N LYS A 112 5.35 -1.14 -13.78
CA LYS A 112 5.38 -2.38 -14.56
C LYS A 112 6.62 -3.21 -14.21
N LYS A 113 7.81 -2.60 -14.23
CA LYS A 113 9.05 -3.29 -13.87
C LYS A 113 9.12 -3.59 -12.38
N MET A 114 8.70 -2.68 -11.50
CA MET A 114 8.65 -2.92 -10.05
C MET A 114 7.86 -4.19 -9.71
N TYR A 115 6.73 -4.46 -10.36
CA TYR A 115 5.95 -5.68 -10.10
C TYR A 115 6.69 -6.97 -10.41
N GLU A 116 7.52 -6.98 -11.46
CA GLU A 116 8.33 -8.16 -11.80
C GLU A 116 9.33 -8.48 -10.69
N TYR A 117 9.99 -7.46 -10.13
CA TYR A 117 10.93 -7.62 -9.01
C TYR A 117 10.17 -7.96 -7.71
N MET A 118 9.02 -7.34 -7.49
CA MET A 118 8.18 -7.57 -6.32
C MET A 118 7.65 -9.01 -6.26
N ALA A 119 7.41 -9.63 -7.40
CA ALA A 119 6.98 -11.03 -7.50
C ALA A 119 8.04 -12.02 -6.99
N GLU A 120 9.31 -11.63 -6.86
CA GLU A 120 10.36 -12.50 -6.33
C GLU A 120 10.24 -12.74 -4.82
N PHE A 121 9.56 -11.82 -4.10
CA PHE A 121 9.38 -11.91 -2.64
C PHE A 121 7.93 -11.84 -2.18
N LYS A 122 6.99 -11.46 -3.05
CA LYS A 122 5.56 -11.60 -2.74
C LYS A 122 5.14 -13.06 -2.89
N ALA A 123 4.99 -13.73 -1.75
CA ALA A 123 4.44 -15.08 -1.65
C ALA A 123 2.98 -15.18 -2.13
#